data_AF-A0A5N5DRU6-F1
#
_entry.id   AF-A0A5N5DRU6-F1
#
_cell.length_a   1.000
_cell.length_b   1.000
_cell.length_c   1.000
_cell.angle_alpha   90.00
_cell.angle_beta   90.00
_cell.angle_gamma   90.00
#
_symmetry.space_group_name_H-M   'P 1'
#
loop_
_entity.id
_entity.type
_entity.pdbx_description
1 polymer ?
#
loop_
_entity_poly.entity_id
_entity_poly.type
_entity_poly.pdbx_seq_one_letter_code
_entity_poly.pdbx_strand_id
1 'polypeptide(L)'
;MADTTSTTPDAATKEAQQFWGYLFRPDKCGTDLLNRLLEGIAIYVAAHFGPTEDCADITPTQLAGFYKAVGGDYDVLFIDTPAPSVAFIYKSLGCLHSLQPGPDSDGYSIPTVPALKRKGFITWQTIQLLLGPDEHVPFLQGAVEHFDIVDPGTGKVFPKLLPKESFPEKPDEDMLRWYESVSNRLREECEAEEQQQQRTRARRPGPPGTGADIFDSDASNDEHSADERTGAAAYFRNPLYRDRGGRPTIIRRFSRADYKARSPREFVQDRGRLVADTISRHLRTPWSRSDKHEKRRKSLSDRPSTSPYSEDGVGDYDDDAEPTPTGPPPRPSNAPKSSRSASPSP
;
A
#
# COMPACT_ATOMS: atom_id res chain seq x y z
N MET A 1 -24.30 -2.62 49.07
CA MET A 1 -24.63 -3.04 47.69
C MET A 1 -24.27 -1.87 46.81
N ALA A 2 -23.33 -2.05 45.89
CA ALA A 2 -22.71 -0.97 45.14
C ALA A 2 -23.65 -0.44 44.05
N ASP A 3 -23.81 0.88 44.02
CA ASP A 3 -24.54 1.63 43.01
C ASP A 3 -23.87 1.45 41.64
N THR A 4 -24.65 0.96 40.69
CA THR A 4 -24.30 0.91 39.28
C THR A 4 -24.67 2.26 38.68
N THR A 5 -23.72 3.18 38.63
CA THR A 5 -23.90 4.48 37.99
C THR A 5 -24.13 4.30 36.50
N SER A 6 -25.37 4.45 36.08
CA SER A 6 -25.76 4.66 34.70
C SER A 6 -25.20 6.01 34.24
N THR A 7 -24.00 6.02 33.68
CA THR A 7 -23.45 7.20 32.99
C THR A 7 -24.41 7.54 31.85
N THR A 8 -25.08 8.68 31.94
CA THR A 8 -25.93 9.19 30.86
C THR A 8 -25.05 9.45 29.63
N PRO A 9 -25.54 9.22 28.39
CA PRO A 9 -24.75 9.39 27.17
C PRO A 9 -24.16 10.81 27.03
N ASP A 10 -24.81 11.79 27.64
CA ASP A 10 -24.36 13.18 27.68
C ASP A 10 -23.11 13.39 28.56
N ALA A 11 -22.96 12.63 29.66
CA ALA A 11 -21.78 12.71 30.52
C ALA A 11 -20.55 12.09 29.85
N ALA A 12 -20.69 10.92 29.22
CA ALA A 12 -19.60 10.26 28.48
C ALA A 12 -19.11 11.13 27.31
N THR A 13 -20.02 11.82 26.63
CA THR A 13 -19.67 12.74 25.53
C THR A 13 -18.89 13.96 26.04
N LYS A 14 -19.29 14.53 27.18
CA LYS A 14 -18.58 15.64 27.82
C LYS A 14 -17.17 15.25 28.29
N GLU A 15 -17.02 14.08 28.90
CA GLU A 15 -15.73 13.56 29.33
C GLU A 15 -14.79 13.32 28.13
N ALA A 16 -15.31 12.75 27.05
CA ALA A 16 -14.55 12.58 25.81
C ALA A 16 -14.13 13.93 25.21
N GLN A 17 -15.04 14.91 25.14
CA GLN A 17 -14.70 16.26 24.67
C GLN A 17 -13.62 16.92 25.54
N GLN A 18 -13.65 16.72 26.85
CA GLN A 18 -12.64 17.23 27.77
C GLN A 18 -11.28 16.55 27.56
N PHE A 19 -11.26 15.25 27.29
CA PHE A 19 -10.02 14.52 27.01
C PHE A 19 -9.41 14.90 25.66
N TRP A 20 -10.22 14.89 24.59
CA TRP A 20 -9.72 15.08 23.23
C TRP A 20 -9.45 16.55 22.90
N GLY A 21 -10.29 17.47 23.38
CA GLY A 21 -10.22 18.87 22.98
C GLY A 21 -10.25 19.04 21.46
N TYR A 22 -9.62 20.10 20.97
CA TYR A 22 -9.38 20.30 19.53
C TYR A 22 -7.99 19.78 19.15
N LEU A 23 -7.91 18.96 18.10
CA LEU A 23 -6.74 18.16 17.78
C LEU A 23 -5.77 18.78 16.77
N PHE A 24 -6.09 19.98 16.27
CA PHE A 24 -5.22 20.73 15.36
C PHE A 24 -4.76 22.04 15.97
N ARG A 25 -3.52 22.39 15.68
CA ARG A 25 -2.95 23.69 16.02
C ARG A 25 -3.23 24.71 14.91
N PRO A 26 -3.09 26.02 15.18
CA PRO A 26 -3.28 27.07 14.17
C PRO A 26 -2.31 26.96 12.98
N ASP A 27 -1.17 26.29 13.15
CA ASP A 27 -0.18 26.02 12.11
C ASP A 27 -0.53 24.79 11.24
N LYS A 28 -1.76 24.27 11.35
CA LYS A 28 -2.27 23.09 10.62
C LYS A 28 -1.53 21.79 10.94
N CYS A 29 -0.73 21.79 11.99
CA CYS A 29 -0.12 20.57 12.50
C CYS A 29 -1.04 19.91 13.53
N GLY A 30 -0.95 18.60 13.65
CA GLY A 30 -1.58 17.87 14.75
C GLY A 30 -1.01 18.27 16.10
N THR A 31 -1.86 18.25 17.14
CA THR A 31 -1.39 18.30 18.53
C THR A 31 -0.60 17.05 18.89
N ASP A 32 0.11 17.07 20.01
CA ASP A 32 0.81 15.88 20.51
C ASP A 32 -0.18 14.73 20.82
N LEU A 33 -1.43 15.06 21.18
CA LEU A 33 -2.47 14.06 21.36
C LEU A 33 -2.88 13.41 20.03
N LEU A 34 -3.07 14.22 18.96
CA LEU A 34 -3.35 13.67 17.63
C LEU A 34 -2.19 12.81 17.13
N ASN A 35 -0.95 13.28 17.28
CA ASN A 35 0.23 12.55 16.83
C ASN A 35 0.36 11.18 17.53
N ARG A 36 0.10 11.12 18.84
CA ARG A 36 0.10 9.86 19.60
C ARG A 36 -1.05 8.93 19.22
N LEU A 37 -2.24 9.47 18.94
CA LEU A 37 -3.36 8.68 18.42
C LEU A 37 -2.99 8.04 17.07
N LEU A 38 -2.49 8.84 16.14
CA LEU A 38 -2.10 8.37 14.81
C LEU A 38 -0.93 7.38 14.88
N GLU A 39 0.03 7.58 15.80
CA GLU A 39 1.10 6.61 16.04
C GLU A 39 0.57 5.30 16.64
N GLY A 40 -0.35 5.36 17.60
CA GLY A 40 -1.02 4.18 18.16
C GLY A 40 -1.77 3.38 17.09
N ILE A 41 -2.47 4.08 16.19
CA ILE A 41 -3.13 3.45 15.03
C ILE A 41 -2.10 2.82 14.11
N ALA A 42 -1.00 3.52 13.78
CA ALA A 42 0.07 2.99 12.95
C ALA A 42 0.64 1.66 13.50
N ILE A 43 0.90 1.63 14.81
CA ILE A 43 1.36 0.43 15.52
C ILE A 43 0.32 -0.69 15.44
N TYR A 44 -0.96 -0.35 15.66
CA TYR A 44 -2.04 -1.32 15.57
C TYR A 44 -2.13 -1.92 14.16
N VAL A 45 -2.05 -1.10 13.12
CA VAL A 45 -2.15 -1.54 11.72
C VAL A 45 -1.02 -2.50 11.38
N ALA A 46 0.22 -2.13 11.67
CA ALA A 46 1.40 -2.97 11.41
C ALA A 46 1.32 -4.33 12.12
N ALA A 47 0.69 -4.39 13.29
CA ALA A 47 0.58 -5.62 14.08
C ALA A 47 -0.60 -6.53 13.69
N HIS A 48 -1.69 -5.99 13.13
CA HIS A 48 -2.96 -6.73 12.98
C HIS A 48 -3.42 -6.93 11.53
N PHE A 49 -2.89 -6.17 10.58
CA PHE A 49 -3.26 -6.30 9.17
C PHE A 49 -2.08 -6.90 8.41
N GLY A 50 -2.33 -7.94 7.62
CA GLY A 50 -1.30 -8.63 6.83
C GLY A 50 -0.37 -9.55 7.64
N PRO A 51 0.63 -10.17 6.98
CA PRO A 51 1.67 -10.91 7.68
C PRO A 51 2.43 -9.94 8.58
N THR A 52 2.59 -10.31 9.86
CA THR A 52 3.51 -9.60 10.76
C THR A 52 4.93 -9.96 10.33
N GLU A 53 5.41 -9.30 9.29
CA GLU A 53 6.83 -9.34 8.97
C GLU A 53 7.61 -8.62 10.08
N ASP A 54 8.91 -8.86 10.19
CA ASP A 54 9.79 -8.21 11.18
C ASP A 54 9.94 -6.68 10.97
N CYS A 55 9.06 -6.08 10.15
CA CYS A 55 9.04 -4.68 9.76
C CYS A 55 7.91 -3.91 10.45
N ALA A 56 8.25 -2.78 11.06
CA ALA A 56 7.28 -1.89 11.71
C ALA A 56 6.63 -0.87 10.76
N ASP A 57 7.00 -0.87 9.49
CA ASP A 57 6.47 0.03 8.47
C ASP A 57 5.20 -0.55 7.84
N ILE A 58 4.26 0.30 7.46
CA ILE A 58 2.92 -0.09 7.04
C ILE A 58 2.85 -0.17 5.52
N THR A 59 2.63 -1.36 4.98
CA THR A 59 2.50 -1.58 3.54
C THR A 59 1.12 -1.11 3.02
N PRO A 60 0.99 -0.87 1.70
CA PRO A 60 -0.29 -0.47 1.09
C PRO A 60 -1.40 -1.49 1.37
N THR A 61 -1.10 -2.79 1.29
CA THR A 61 -2.05 -3.86 1.60
C THR A 61 -2.59 -3.79 3.02
N GLN A 62 -1.73 -3.44 3.99
CA GLN A 62 -2.14 -3.27 5.39
C GLN A 62 -3.05 -2.06 5.57
N LEU A 63 -2.74 -0.93 4.90
CA LEU A 63 -3.60 0.26 4.90
C LEU A 63 -4.96 -0.02 4.27
N ALA A 64 -5.00 -0.70 3.13
CA ALA A 64 -6.25 -1.10 2.48
C ALA A 64 -7.12 -1.96 3.42
N GLY A 65 -6.50 -2.94 4.09
CA GLY A 65 -7.16 -3.76 5.10
C GLY A 65 -7.71 -2.94 6.27
N PHE A 66 -6.91 -2.00 6.79
CA PHE A 66 -7.34 -1.10 7.86
C PHE A 66 -8.55 -0.25 7.45
N TYR A 67 -8.48 0.44 6.30
CA TYR A 67 -9.56 1.29 5.84
C TYR A 67 -10.86 0.50 5.64
N LYS A 68 -10.78 -0.72 5.09
CA LYS A 68 -11.93 -1.64 5.01
C LYS A 68 -12.53 -1.98 6.36
N ALA A 69 -11.69 -2.27 7.35
CA ALA A 69 -12.15 -2.63 8.68
C ALA A 69 -12.87 -1.48 9.41
N VAL A 70 -12.51 -0.22 9.11
CA VAL A 70 -13.18 0.98 9.66
C VAL A 70 -14.25 1.56 8.72
N GLY A 71 -14.63 0.83 7.67
CA GLY A 71 -15.78 1.15 6.81
C GLY A 71 -15.49 2.02 5.58
N GLY A 72 -14.23 2.22 5.23
CA GLY A 72 -13.78 2.80 3.96
C GLY A 72 -13.43 1.74 2.92
N ASP A 73 -13.10 2.17 1.70
CA ASP A 73 -12.51 1.30 0.69
C ASP A 73 -11.51 2.11 -0.14
N TYR A 74 -10.23 1.76 0.05
CA TYR A 74 -9.08 2.46 -0.52
C TYR A 74 -8.26 1.52 -1.40
N ASP A 75 -8.85 0.41 -1.85
CA ASP A 75 -8.18 -0.52 -2.76
C ASP A 75 -7.70 0.18 -4.03
N VAL A 76 -8.49 1.12 -4.57
CA VAL A 76 -8.10 1.87 -5.77
C VAL A 76 -6.75 2.57 -5.58
N LEU A 77 -6.48 3.09 -4.37
CA LEU A 77 -5.21 3.75 -4.05
C LEU A 77 -4.10 2.77 -3.68
N PHE A 78 -4.40 1.76 -2.85
CA PHE A 78 -3.34 0.97 -2.22
C PHE A 78 -3.13 -0.42 -2.84
N ILE A 79 -4.08 -0.89 -3.65
CA ILE A 79 -4.05 -2.19 -4.32
C ILE A 79 -3.97 -2.02 -5.84
N ASP A 80 -4.84 -1.19 -6.41
CA ASP A 80 -4.95 -1.05 -7.88
C ASP A 80 -3.94 -0.07 -8.46
N THR A 81 -3.45 0.88 -7.65
CA THR A 81 -2.41 1.84 -8.07
C THR A 81 -1.03 1.17 -8.01
N PRO A 82 -0.22 1.25 -9.08
CA PRO A 82 1.13 0.69 -9.09
C PRO A 82 1.98 1.17 -7.90
N ALA A 83 2.72 0.25 -7.29
CA ALA A 83 3.57 0.54 -6.12
C ALA A 83 4.53 1.73 -6.34
N PRO A 84 5.19 1.88 -7.50
CA PRO A 84 6.01 3.06 -7.77
C PRO A 84 5.23 4.39 -7.73
N SER A 85 3.99 4.42 -8.24
CA SER A 85 3.10 5.59 -8.14
C SER A 85 2.72 5.91 -6.70
N VAL A 86 2.45 4.90 -5.87
CA VAL A 86 2.18 5.10 -4.43
C VAL A 86 3.40 5.68 -3.71
N ALA A 87 4.60 5.18 -4.01
CA ALA A 87 5.86 5.72 -3.48
C ALA A 87 6.02 7.20 -3.85
N PHE A 88 5.71 7.53 -5.11
CA PHE A 88 5.75 8.90 -5.59
C PHE A 88 4.72 9.81 -4.91
N ILE A 89 3.50 9.33 -4.64
CA ILE A 89 2.50 10.06 -3.84
C ILE A 89 3.05 10.35 -2.44
N TYR A 90 3.61 9.34 -1.76
CA TYR A 90 4.20 9.54 -0.44
C TYR A 90 5.33 10.56 -0.46
N LYS A 91 6.22 10.49 -1.45
CA LYS A 91 7.30 11.47 -1.64
C LYS A 91 6.75 12.89 -1.83
N SER A 92 5.77 13.05 -2.72
CA SER A 92 5.16 14.35 -3.05
C SER A 92 4.44 14.98 -1.85
N LEU A 93 3.88 14.15 -0.96
CA LEU A 93 3.24 14.60 0.28
C LEU A 93 4.20 14.74 1.46
N GLY A 94 5.49 14.40 1.30
CA GLY A 94 6.46 14.39 2.39
C GLY A 94 6.23 13.28 3.43
N CYS A 95 5.53 12.22 3.06
CA CYS A 95 5.31 11.05 3.90
C CYS A 95 6.57 10.18 3.91
N LEU A 96 7.18 10.03 5.09
CA LEU A 96 8.35 9.16 5.26
C LEU A 96 7.96 7.70 5.00
N HIS A 97 8.61 7.08 4.03
CA HIS A 97 8.38 5.69 3.66
C HIS A 97 9.71 4.96 3.43
N SER A 98 9.64 3.63 3.42
CA SER A 98 10.69 2.70 3.01
C SER A 98 10.19 1.90 1.81
N LEU A 99 11.09 1.20 1.12
CA LEU A 99 10.74 0.21 0.12
C LEU A 99 10.95 -1.18 0.72
N GLN A 100 9.91 -2.00 0.70
CA GLN A 100 9.90 -3.37 1.19
C GLN A 100 9.96 -4.36 0.01
N PRO A 101 10.51 -5.57 0.22
CA PRO A 101 10.43 -6.64 -0.75
C PRO A 101 8.99 -6.92 -1.19
N GLY A 102 8.81 -7.39 -2.43
CA GLY A 102 7.52 -7.89 -2.88
C GLY A 102 7.15 -9.20 -2.19
N PRO A 103 5.86 -9.59 -2.18
CA PRO A 103 5.39 -10.82 -1.54
C PRO A 103 6.02 -12.10 -2.13
N ASP A 104 6.38 -12.07 -3.42
CA ASP A 104 7.03 -13.17 -4.12
C ASP A 104 8.56 -13.00 -4.22
N SER A 105 9.16 -12.15 -3.39
CA SER A 105 10.61 -11.87 -3.43
C SER A 105 11.42 -13.08 -2.96
N ASP A 106 12.42 -13.44 -3.76
CA ASP A 106 13.42 -14.48 -3.46
C ASP A 106 14.62 -13.96 -2.65
N GLY A 107 14.58 -12.69 -2.24
CA GLY A 107 15.67 -12.02 -1.52
C GLY A 107 16.76 -11.40 -2.41
N TYR A 108 16.72 -11.61 -3.73
CA TYR A 108 17.64 -10.99 -4.69
C TYR A 108 16.99 -9.86 -5.50
N SER A 109 15.66 -9.79 -5.50
CA SER A 109 14.91 -8.72 -6.17
C SER A 109 15.04 -7.36 -5.45
N ILE A 110 14.97 -6.28 -6.23
CA ILE A 110 14.97 -4.91 -5.69
C ILE A 110 13.65 -4.67 -4.93
N PRO A 111 13.67 -4.13 -3.70
CA PRO A 111 12.45 -3.75 -2.97
C PRO A 111 11.64 -2.70 -3.74
N THR A 112 10.34 -2.95 -3.90
CA THR A 112 9.44 -2.07 -4.69
C THR A 112 8.19 -1.63 -3.94
N VAL A 113 7.84 -2.26 -2.81
CA VAL A 113 6.58 -1.98 -2.10
C VAL A 113 6.77 -0.78 -1.16
N PRO A 114 6.11 0.37 -1.37
CA PRO A 114 6.28 1.53 -0.49
C PRO A 114 5.53 1.35 0.82
N ALA A 115 6.27 1.20 1.92
CA ALA A 115 5.70 1.09 3.26
C ALA A 115 5.87 2.40 4.05
N LEU A 116 4.78 2.93 4.61
CA LEU A 116 4.82 4.12 5.45
C LEU A 116 5.50 3.83 6.77
N LYS A 117 6.51 4.63 7.11
CA LYS A 117 7.00 4.71 8.49
C LYS A 117 5.90 5.31 9.37
N ARG A 118 5.93 5.08 10.68
CA ARG A 118 4.96 5.69 11.62
C ARG A 118 4.80 7.19 11.44
N LYS A 119 5.92 7.93 11.36
CA LYS A 119 5.91 9.37 11.07
C LYS A 119 5.30 9.70 9.71
N GLY A 120 5.53 8.88 8.69
CA GLY A 120 4.90 9.04 7.39
C GLY A 120 3.39 8.82 7.43
N PHE A 121 2.92 7.83 8.20
CA PHE A 121 1.48 7.63 8.44
C PHE A 121 0.84 8.81 9.16
N ILE A 122 1.52 9.38 10.17
CA ILE A 122 1.05 10.61 10.85
C ILE A 122 0.91 11.74 9.84
N THR A 123 1.93 12.00 9.00
CA THR A 123 1.87 13.02 7.95
C THR A 123 0.72 12.76 6.98
N TRP A 124 0.62 11.53 6.46
CA TRP A 124 -0.43 11.09 5.56
C TRP A 124 -1.81 11.40 6.15
N GLN A 125 -2.11 10.87 7.33
CA GLN A 125 -3.44 10.95 7.91
C GLN A 125 -3.79 12.38 8.35
N THR A 126 -2.81 13.20 8.76
CA THR A 126 -3.00 14.62 9.07
C THR A 126 -3.40 15.40 7.81
N ILE A 127 -2.70 15.19 6.69
CA ILE A 127 -3.05 15.81 5.40
C ILE A 127 -4.47 15.40 5.01
N GLN A 128 -4.80 14.10 5.10
CA GLN A 128 -6.12 13.62 4.71
C GLN A 128 -7.26 14.20 5.55
N LEU A 129 -7.07 14.38 6.86
CA LEU A 129 -8.05 15.04 7.74
C LEU A 129 -8.27 16.50 7.36
N LEU A 130 -7.22 17.22 6.96
CA LEU A 130 -7.31 18.62 6.54
C LEU A 130 -7.95 18.76 5.16
N LEU A 131 -7.67 17.83 4.24
CA LEU A 131 -8.27 17.88 2.91
C LEU A 131 -9.73 17.45 2.95
N GLY A 132 -10.11 16.46 3.78
CA GLY A 132 -11.40 15.76 3.70
C GLY A 132 -11.87 15.22 5.05
N PRO A 133 -12.19 16.10 6.00
CA PRO A 133 -12.55 15.68 7.36
C PRO A 133 -13.83 14.84 7.40
N ASP A 134 -14.81 15.12 6.54
CA ASP A 134 -16.07 14.36 6.48
C ASP A 134 -15.88 12.88 6.14
N GLU A 135 -14.77 12.53 5.51
CA GLU A 135 -14.43 11.15 5.17
C GLU A 135 -13.48 10.52 6.19
N HIS A 136 -12.39 11.23 6.54
CA HIS A 136 -11.33 10.64 7.36
C HIS A 136 -11.60 10.68 8.86
N VAL A 137 -12.41 11.61 9.36
CA VAL A 137 -12.79 11.63 10.78
C VAL A 137 -13.58 10.37 11.15
N PRO A 138 -14.61 9.94 10.38
CA PRO A 138 -15.28 8.66 10.61
C PRO A 138 -14.35 7.45 10.69
N PHE A 139 -13.25 7.41 9.91
CA PHE A 139 -12.30 6.29 9.97
C PHE A 139 -11.54 6.26 11.30
N LEU A 140 -11.13 7.42 11.82
CA LEU A 140 -10.49 7.49 13.14
C LEU A 140 -11.46 7.17 14.28
N GLN A 141 -12.71 7.64 14.17
CA GLN A 141 -13.77 7.31 15.11
C GLN A 141 -14.03 5.79 15.11
N GLY A 142 -14.16 5.19 13.92
CA GLY A 142 -14.28 3.76 13.75
C GLY A 142 -13.08 3.00 14.32
N ALA A 143 -11.85 3.49 14.11
CA ALA A 143 -10.65 2.86 14.63
C ALA A 143 -10.66 2.79 16.16
N VAL A 144 -10.91 3.91 16.85
CA VAL A 144 -10.93 3.91 18.32
C VAL A 144 -12.13 3.14 18.87
N GLU A 145 -13.28 3.15 18.19
CA GLU A 145 -14.47 2.41 18.60
C GLU A 145 -14.24 0.89 18.53
N HIS A 146 -13.71 0.41 17.40
CA HIS A 146 -13.59 -1.02 17.12
C HIS A 146 -12.31 -1.65 17.66
N PHE A 147 -11.23 -0.88 17.82
CA PHE A 147 -9.92 -1.40 18.20
C PHE A 147 -9.43 -0.81 19.51
N ASP A 148 -8.69 -1.61 20.29
CA ASP A 148 -8.02 -1.16 21.52
C ASP A 148 -6.71 -0.44 21.16
N ILE A 149 -6.84 0.77 20.62
CA ILE A 149 -5.68 1.59 20.24
C ILE A 149 -4.95 2.06 21.50
N VAL A 150 -3.73 1.58 21.67
CA VAL A 150 -2.86 1.93 22.80
C VAL A 150 -2.11 3.22 22.50
N ASP A 151 -2.15 4.15 23.46
CA ASP A 151 -1.36 5.37 23.47
C ASP A 151 0.11 5.04 23.75
N PRO A 152 1.02 5.26 22.77
CA PRO A 152 2.44 4.92 22.94
C PRO A 152 3.11 5.75 24.04
N GLY A 153 2.57 6.92 24.41
CA GLY A 153 3.13 7.76 25.47
C GLY A 153 2.73 7.33 26.89
N THR A 154 1.57 6.70 27.06
CA THR A 154 1.04 6.34 28.39
C THR A 154 0.86 4.84 28.61
N GLY A 155 0.88 4.04 27.53
CA GLY A 155 0.60 2.60 27.56
C GLY A 155 -0.87 2.25 27.82
N LYS A 156 -1.76 3.24 27.86
CA LYS A 156 -3.20 3.04 28.11
C LYS A 156 -3.98 3.06 26.79
N VAL A 157 -5.13 2.40 26.76
CA VAL A 157 -6.04 2.47 25.62
C VAL A 157 -6.68 3.85 25.56
N PHE A 158 -6.76 4.44 24.36
CA PHE A 158 -7.47 5.71 24.15
C PHE A 158 -8.98 5.56 24.41
N PRO A 159 -9.67 6.65 24.79
CA PRO A 159 -11.13 6.62 24.90
C PRO A 159 -11.79 6.17 23.59
N LYS A 160 -12.79 5.27 23.70
CA LYS A 160 -13.53 4.71 22.57
C LYS A 160 -14.40 5.73 21.82
N LEU A 161 -14.77 6.81 22.49
CA LEU A 161 -15.58 7.88 21.92
C LEU A 161 -14.65 9.03 21.52
N LEU A 162 -14.61 9.33 20.22
CA LEU A 162 -13.84 10.43 19.64
C LEU A 162 -14.82 11.45 19.01
N PRO A 163 -15.03 12.62 19.63
CA PRO A 163 -15.99 13.61 19.14
C PRO A 163 -15.63 14.17 17.76
N LYS A 164 -16.64 14.48 16.92
CA LYS A 164 -16.40 15.10 15.60
C LYS A 164 -15.84 16.51 15.76
N GLU A 165 -16.25 17.20 16.82
CA GLU A 165 -15.87 18.58 17.16
C GLU A 165 -14.37 18.71 17.49
N SER A 166 -13.67 17.60 17.71
CA SER A 166 -12.21 17.56 17.89
C SER A 166 -11.43 17.79 16.59
N PHE A 167 -12.12 17.80 15.44
CA PHE A 167 -11.52 17.91 14.11
C PHE A 167 -12.06 19.13 13.33
N PRO A 168 -11.40 19.54 12.24
CA PRO A 168 -11.95 20.53 11.33
C PRO A 168 -13.31 20.10 10.79
N GLU A 169 -14.28 21.01 10.78
CA GLU A 169 -15.61 20.73 10.23
C GLU A 169 -15.61 20.66 8.70
N LYS A 170 -14.74 21.43 8.06
CA LYS A 170 -14.62 21.56 6.61
C LYS A 170 -13.15 21.43 6.20
N PRO A 171 -12.89 21.09 4.92
CA PRO A 171 -11.55 21.15 4.36
C PRO A 171 -10.84 22.48 4.65
N ASP A 172 -9.55 22.41 4.94
CA ASP A 172 -8.72 23.60 5.13
C ASP A 172 -8.36 24.20 3.75
N GLU A 173 -8.76 25.45 3.54
CA GLU A 173 -8.62 26.16 2.26
C GLU A 173 -7.16 26.34 1.81
N ASP A 174 -6.25 26.55 2.75
CA ASP A 174 -4.83 26.69 2.42
C ASP A 174 -4.21 25.34 2.07
N MET A 175 -4.61 24.27 2.75
CA MET A 175 -4.19 22.92 2.41
C MET A 175 -4.72 22.49 1.06
N LEU A 176 -5.96 22.86 0.70
CA LEU A 176 -6.51 22.64 -0.64
C LEU A 176 -5.68 23.39 -1.70
N ARG A 177 -5.36 24.67 -1.48
CA ARG A 177 -4.51 25.45 -2.39
C ARG A 177 -3.11 24.87 -2.54
N TRP A 178 -2.49 24.48 -1.43
CA TRP A 178 -1.18 23.84 -1.45
C TRP A 178 -1.23 22.53 -2.24
N TYR A 179 -2.24 21.70 -2.00
CA TYR A 179 -2.41 20.43 -2.68
C TYR A 179 -2.66 20.61 -4.19
N GLU A 180 -3.49 21.58 -4.58
CA GLU A 180 -3.74 21.93 -5.98
C GLU A 180 -2.45 22.43 -6.67
N SER A 181 -1.62 23.20 -5.98
CA SER A 181 -0.30 23.62 -6.48
C SER A 181 0.63 22.43 -6.73
N VAL A 182 0.68 21.46 -5.81
CA VAL A 182 1.44 20.21 -6.00
C VAL A 182 0.88 19.42 -7.19
N SER A 183 -0.45 19.30 -7.29
CA SER A 183 -1.13 18.61 -8.40
C SER A 183 -0.81 19.24 -9.76
N ASN A 184 -0.88 20.57 -9.87
CA ASN A 184 -0.58 21.30 -11.10
C ASN A 184 0.88 21.15 -11.51
N ARG A 185 1.82 21.28 -10.56
CA ARG A 185 3.24 21.08 -10.85
C ARG A 185 3.52 19.67 -11.37
N LEU A 186 2.94 18.65 -10.73
CA LEU A 186 3.11 17.26 -11.14
C LEU A 186 2.56 17.01 -12.55
N ARG A 187 1.43 17.65 -12.87
CA ARG A 187 0.85 17.58 -14.21
C ARG A 187 1.77 18.20 -15.26
N GLU A 188 2.32 19.39 -15.00
CA GLU A 188 3.26 20.06 -15.89
C GLU A 188 4.53 19.21 -16.11
N GLU A 189 5.05 18.58 -15.06
CA GLU A 189 6.21 17.68 -15.14
C GLU A 189 5.90 16.43 -15.98
N CYS A 190 4.71 15.82 -15.83
CA CYS A 190 4.27 14.70 -16.67
C CYS A 190 4.13 15.11 -18.15
N GLU A 191 3.43 16.22 -18.42
CA GLU A 191 3.20 16.72 -19.78
C GLU A 191 4.52 17.09 -20.48
N ALA A 192 5.49 17.62 -19.74
CA ALA A 192 6.83 17.93 -20.25
C ALA A 192 7.63 16.67 -20.62
N GLU A 193 7.57 15.63 -19.79
CA GLU A 193 8.26 14.36 -20.05
C GLU A 193 7.64 13.61 -21.24
N GLU A 194 6.31 13.56 -21.34
CA GLU A 194 5.62 13.01 -22.50
C GLU A 194 6.02 13.72 -23.79
N GLN A 195 6.08 15.06 -23.77
CA GLN A 195 6.55 15.85 -24.92
C GLN A 195 8.01 15.56 -25.25
N GLN A 196 8.88 15.39 -24.25
CA GLN A 196 10.28 15.05 -24.46
C GLN A 196 10.43 13.66 -25.07
N GLN A 197 9.70 12.66 -24.57
CA GLN A 197 9.68 11.31 -25.14
C GLN A 197 9.15 11.30 -26.57
N GLN A 198 8.08 12.02 -26.86
CA GLN A 198 7.54 12.15 -28.22
C GLN A 198 8.57 12.79 -29.18
N ARG A 199 9.30 13.83 -28.73
CA ARG A 199 10.36 14.47 -29.52
C ARG A 199 11.56 13.53 -29.75
N THR A 200 11.95 12.75 -28.76
CA THR A 200 13.03 11.76 -28.89
C THR A 200 12.63 10.63 -29.84
N ARG A 201 11.39 10.16 -29.76
CA ARG A 201 10.84 9.11 -30.64
C ARG A 201 10.67 9.59 -32.08
N ALA A 202 10.27 10.85 -32.29
CA ALA A 202 10.17 11.46 -33.63
C ALA A 202 11.55 11.75 -34.27
N ARG A 203 12.62 11.82 -33.47
CA ARG A 203 14.00 12.09 -33.92
C ARG A 203 14.82 10.84 -34.27
N ARG A 204 14.24 9.63 -34.27
CA ARG A 204 14.87 8.41 -34.81
C ARG A 204 14.44 8.17 -36.27
N PRO A 205 15.05 8.80 -37.30
CA PRO A 205 14.99 8.27 -38.65
C PRO A 205 15.88 7.03 -38.70
N GLY A 206 15.29 5.84 -38.75
CA GLY A 206 16.05 4.62 -38.98
C GLY A 206 16.72 4.66 -40.36
N PRO A 207 18.03 4.41 -40.48
CA PRO A 207 18.63 4.07 -41.77
C PRO A 207 18.10 2.71 -42.21
N PRO A 208 17.69 2.52 -43.48
CA PRO A 208 17.34 1.20 -43.97
C PRO A 208 18.62 0.36 -44.11
N GLY A 209 18.81 -0.56 -43.16
CA GLY A 209 19.69 -1.70 -43.30
C GLY A 209 21.15 -1.47 -42.92
N THR A 210 21.51 -1.90 -41.72
CA THR A 210 22.72 -2.71 -41.46
C THR A 210 22.63 -3.23 -40.03
N GLY A 211 22.67 -4.55 -39.87
CA GLY A 211 22.70 -5.20 -38.57
C GLY A 211 23.98 -4.82 -37.82
N ALA A 212 23.81 -4.23 -36.64
CA ALA A 212 24.81 -4.16 -35.61
C ALA A 212 24.06 -3.98 -34.29
N ASP A 213 24.01 -5.06 -33.52
CA ASP A 213 23.52 -5.10 -32.15
C ASP A 213 24.40 -4.20 -31.27
N ILE A 214 23.98 -2.95 -31.08
CA ILE A 214 24.52 -2.09 -30.03
C ILE A 214 23.48 -2.07 -28.91
N PHE A 215 23.82 -2.77 -27.83
CA PHE A 215 23.13 -2.75 -26.55
C PHE A 215 23.04 -1.30 -26.04
N ASP A 216 21.88 -0.69 -26.22
CA ASP A 216 21.52 0.61 -25.67
C ASP A 216 20.88 0.37 -24.30
N SER A 217 21.71 0.19 -23.27
CA SER A 217 21.29 -0.21 -21.92
C SER A 217 20.91 0.96 -21.01
N ASP A 218 20.50 2.11 -21.56
CA ASP A 218 20.17 3.31 -20.79
C ASP A 218 18.68 3.72 -20.88
N ALA A 219 17.87 2.98 -21.64
CA ALA A 219 16.46 3.32 -21.86
C ALA A 219 15.48 2.73 -20.83
N SER A 220 15.93 1.83 -19.94
CA SER A 220 15.03 1.09 -19.04
C SER A 220 14.64 1.85 -17.77
N ASN A 221 15.33 2.94 -17.43
CA ASN A 221 15.03 3.70 -16.21
C ASN A 221 13.97 4.81 -16.43
N ASP A 222 13.84 5.31 -17.66
CA ASP A 222 12.91 6.40 -18.00
C ASP A 222 11.47 5.91 -18.21
N GLU A 223 11.28 4.66 -18.66
CA GLU A 223 9.94 4.13 -18.93
C GLU A 223 9.14 3.91 -17.63
N HIS A 224 9.81 3.49 -16.55
CA HIS A 224 9.17 3.32 -15.24
C HIS A 224 8.82 4.66 -14.57
N SER A 225 9.63 5.72 -14.78
CA SER A 225 9.36 7.07 -14.26
C SER A 225 8.07 7.68 -14.83
N ALA A 226 7.75 7.41 -16.10
CA ALA A 226 6.55 7.96 -16.72
C ALA A 226 5.26 7.30 -16.18
N ASP A 227 5.28 5.97 -16.01
CA ASP A 227 4.15 5.22 -15.45
C ASP A 227 3.93 5.55 -13.96
N GLU A 228 5.01 5.71 -13.20
CA GLU A 228 5.02 6.21 -11.82
C GLU A 228 4.21 7.50 -11.67
N ARG A 229 4.56 8.49 -12.48
CA ARG A 229 3.97 9.82 -12.41
C ARG A 229 2.55 9.85 -12.97
N THR A 230 2.24 9.01 -13.96
CA THR A 230 0.89 8.90 -14.53
C THR A 230 -0.12 8.41 -13.49
N GLY A 231 0.21 7.34 -12.75
CA GLY A 231 -0.63 6.84 -11.66
C GLY A 231 -0.78 7.85 -10.52
N ALA A 232 0.32 8.52 -10.15
CA ALA A 232 0.27 9.57 -9.14
C ALA A 232 -0.58 10.77 -9.59
N ALA A 233 -0.47 11.19 -10.85
CA ALA A 233 -1.26 12.28 -11.41
C ALA A 233 -2.77 11.95 -11.36
N ALA A 234 -3.16 10.68 -11.56
CA ALA A 234 -4.56 10.27 -11.40
C ALA A 234 -5.07 10.50 -9.96
N TYR A 235 -4.25 10.17 -8.95
CA TYR A 235 -4.56 10.47 -7.55
C TYR A 235 -4.68 11.98 -7.29
N PHE A 236 -3.74 12.79 -7.79
CA PHE A 236 -3.76 14.24 -7.58
C PHE A 236 -4.87 14.98 -8.36
N ARG A 237 -5.42 14.38 -9.43
CA ARG A 237 -6.60 14.90 -10.15
C ARG A 237 -7.89 14.72 -9.36
N ASN A 238 -8.00 13.62 -8.62
CA ASN A 238 -9.17 13.31 -7.81
C ASN A 238 -8.68 12.78 -6.46
N PRO A 239 -8.23 13.67 -5.56
CA PRO A 239 -7.70 13.26 -4.26
C PRO A 239 -8.72 12.39 -3.55
N LEU A 240 -8.29 11.21 -3.11
CA LEU A 240 -9.15 10.25 -2.40
C LEU A 240 -10.35 9.77 -3.22
N TYR A 241 -10.30 9.92 -4.55
CA TYR A 241 -11.38 9.55 -5.45
C TYR A 241 -12.75 10.16 -5.09
N ARG A 242 -12.74 11.42 -4.63
CA ARG A 242 -13.93 12.20 -4.21
C ARG A 242 -15.01 12.34 -5.27
N ASP A 243 -14.65 12.38 -6.55
CA ASP A 243 -15.64 12.37 -7.61
C ASP A 243 -16.40 11.04 -7.60
N ARG A 244 -17.70 11.14 -7.29
CA ARG A 244 -18.66 10.07 -6.98
C ARG A 244 -18.81 8.94 -8.01
N GLY A 245 -18.01 8.92 -9.08
CA GLY A 245 -18.06 7.93 -10.16
C GLY A 245 -17.29 6.63 -9.89
N GLY A 246 -16.48 6.56 -8.83
CA GLY A 246 -15.66 5.38 -8.50
C GLY A 246 -15.79 4.86 -7.07
N ARG A 247 -16.80 5.29 -6.30
CA ARG A 247 -16.87 5.02 -4.86
C ARG A 247 -17.42 3.62 -4.55
N PRO A 248 -16.70 2.76 -3.82
CA PRO A 248 -17.32 1.80 -2.93
C PRO A 248 -17.83 2.59 -1.72
N THR A 249 -19.16 2.68 -1.62
CA THR A 249 -19.86 3.33 -0.51
C THR A 249 -19.22 3.00 0.82
N ILE A 250 -19.09 3.99 1.72
CA ILE A 250 -19.04 3.70 3.17
C ILE A 250 -20.19 2.73 3.43
N ILE A 251 -19.88 1.47 3.73
CA ILE A 251 -20.90 0.49 4.06
C ILE A 251 -21.35 0.87 5.45
N ARG A 252 -22.32 1.80 5.54
CA ARG A 252 -23.04 2.12 6.77
C ARG A 252 -23.76 0.84 7.23
N ARG A 253 -23.08 -0.01 7.98
CA ARG A 253 -23.68 -1.17 8.64
C ARG A 253 -24.24 -0.79 10.00
N PHE A 254 -25.06 0.26 10.12
CA PHE A 254 -25.95 0.38 11.29
C PHE A 254 -27.26 1.09 10.94
N SER A 255 -28.35 0.32 10.88
CA SER A 255 -29.66 0.67 11.45
C SER A 255 -30.40 -0.63 11.75
N ARG A 256 -30.43 -1.01 13.01
CA ARG A 256 -31.26 -2.07 13.56
C ARG A 256 -32.64 -1.47 13.85
N ALA A 257 -33.43 -1.21 12.80
CA ALA A 257 -34.86 -0.93 12.86
C ALA A 257 -35.40 -1.06 11.43
N ASP A 258 -36.53 -1.75 11.27
CA ASP A 258 -37.29 -1.94 10.02
C ASP A 258 -36.74 -2.93 8.97
N TYR A 259 -36.78 -4.22 9.29
CA TYR A 259 -36.93 -5.25 8.27
C TYR A 259 -38.20 -6.07 8.53
N LYS A 260 -39.24 -5.79 7.72
CA LYS A 260 -40.25 -6.79 7.37
C LYS A 260 -39.50 -7.99 6.78
N ALA A 261 -39.76 -9.19 7.33
CA ALA A 261 -39.18 -10.43 6.84
C ALA A 261 -39.50 -10.62 5.34
N ARG A 262 -38.47 -10.56 4.48
CA ARG A 262 -38.57 -11.01 3.09
C ARG A 262 -38.73 -12.53 3.06
N SER A 263 -39.67 -13.01 2.25
CA SER A 263 -39.99 -14.45 2.19
C SER A 263 -38.90 -15.25 1.45
N PRO A 264 -38.69 -16.54 1.79
CA PRO A 264 -37.65 -17.39 1.20
C PRO A 264 -37.73 -17.61 -0.33
N ARG A 265 -38.77 -17.09 -0.99
CA ARG A 265 -39.00 -17.31 -2.44
C ARG A 265 -38.28 -16.29 -3.33
N GLU A 266 -37.84 -15.15 -2.80
CA GLU A 266 -37.09 -14.13 -3.57
C GLU A 266 -35.59 -14.45 -3.67
N PHE A 267 -35.02 -15.24 -2.75
CA PHE A 267 -33.59 -15.58 -2.75
C PHE A 267 -33.17 -16.50 -3.90
N VAL A 268 -34.11 -17.24 -4.50
CA VAL A 268 -33.86 -18.21 -5.57
C VAL A 268 -33.88 -17.55 -6.97
N GLN A 269 -34.50 -16.38 -7.13
CA GLN A 269 -34.59 -15.69 -8.43
C GLN A 269 -33.38 -14.79 -8.73
N ASP A 270 -32.74 -14.19 -7.73
CA ASP A 270 -31.57 -13.32 -7.96
C ASP A 270 -30.27 -14.09 -8.24
N ARG A 271 -30.15 -15.32 -7.75
CA ARG A 271 -29.01 -16.20 -8.08
C ARG A 271 -29.04 -16.67 -9.55
N GLY A 272 -30.21 -16.60 -10.21
CA GLY A 272 -30.38 -16.95 -11.61
C GLY A 272 -30.02 -15.84 -12.60
N ARG A 273 -29.92 -14.58 -12.17
CA ARG A 273 -29.56 -13.45 -13.05
C ARG A 273 -28.05 -13.14 -13.04
N LEU A 274 -27.35 -13.40 -11.93
CA LEU A 274 -25.91 -13.17 -11.81
C LEU A 274 -25.03 -14.26 -12.47
N VAL A 275 -25.59 -15.41 -12.83
CA VAL A 275 -24.87 -16.48 -13.56
C VAL A 275 -25.02 -16.34 -15.09
N ALA A 276 -25.94 -15.50 -15.57
CA ALA A 276 -26.15 -15.24 -17.00
C ALA A 276 -25.16 -14.21 -17.59
N ASP A 277 -24.59 -13.32 -16.77
CA ASP A 277 -23.68 -12.26 -17.24
C ASP A 277 -22.19 -12.64 -17.27
N THR A 278 -21.80 -13.71 -16.55
CA THR A 278 -20.39 -14.13 -16.44
C THR A 278 -20.00 -15.21 -17.47
N ILE A 279 -20.96 -15.81 -18.18
CA ILE A 279 -20.70 -16.86 -19.19
C ILE A 279 -20.63 -16.28 -20.62
N SER A 280 -20.99 -14.99 -20.81
CA SER A 280 -21.07 -14.34 -22.12
C SER A 280 -19.74 -13.74 -22.63
N ARG A 281 -18.61 -13.94 -21.93
CA ARG A 281 -17.29 -13.41 -22.34
C ARG A 281 -16.17 -14.42 -22.61
N HIS A 282 -16.41 -15.73 -22.50
CA HIS A 282 -15.36 -16.75 -22.76
C HIS A 282 -15.75 -17.93 -23.67
N LEU A 283 -16.69 -17.75 -24.62
CA LEU A 283 -16.95 -18.76 -25.67
C LEU A 283 -17.22 -18.11 -27.05
N ARG A 284 -16.15 -17.76 -27.76
CA ARG A 284 -16.07 -17.70 -29.24
C ARG A 284 -14.80 -18.48 -29.58
N THR A 285 -14.78 -19.65 -30.23
CA THR A 285 -15.43 -20.16 -31.46
C THR A 285 -15.25 -21.70 -31.44
N PRO A 286 -16.04 -22.57 -32.14
CA PRO A 286 -15.73 -22.87 -33.55
C PRO A 286 -16.86 -23.42 -34.47
N TRP A 287 -16.61 -23.28 -35.79
CA TRP A 287 -17.05 -24.07 -36.97
C TRP A 287 -18.53 -24.34 -37.32
N SER A 288 -18.97 -23.78 -38.46
CA SER A 288 -19.29 -24.57 -39.69
C SER A 288 -19.77 -23.69 -40.85
N ARG A 289 -19.07 -23.79 -42.00
CA ARG A 289 -19.72 -24.01 -43.31
C ARG A 289 -18.70 -24.46 -44.37
N SER A 290 -19.02 -25.60 -44.94
CA SER A 290 -18.40 -26.31 -46.04
C SER A 290 -18.39 -25.52 -47.35
N ASP A 291 -17.35 -25.63 -48.17
CA ASP A 291 -17.45 -26.28 -49.49
C ASP A 291 -16.08 -26.48 -50.19
N LYS A 292 -15.89 -27.73 -50.63
CA LYS A 292 -15.20 -28.33 -51.80
C LYS A 292 -14.12 -27.57 -52.60
N HIS A 293 -12.92 -28.18 -52.66
CA HIS A 293 -12.19 -28.66 -53.87
C HIS A 293 -10.82 -29.21 -53.39
N GLU A 294 -10.56 -30.52 -53.34
CA GLU A 294 -10.17 -31.46 -54.40
C GLU A 294 -8.65 -31.53 -54.73
N LYS A 295 -8.08 -32.73 -54.50
CA LYS A 295 -6.89 -33.39 -55.12
C LYS A 295 -5.48 -32.80 -54.91
N ARG A 296 -4.63 -33.49 -54.12
CA ARG A 296 -3.57 -34.45 -54.59
C ARG A 296 -2.58 -34.87 -53.48
N ARG A 297 -2.53 -36.19 -53.20
CA ARG A 297 -1.36 -37.13 -53.18
C ARG A 297 -0.03 -36.60 -52.59
N LYS A 298 0.61 -37.18 -51.56
CA LYS A 298 1.33 -38.49 -51.47
C LYS A 298 2.04 -38.49 -50.08
N SER A 299 1.80 -39.43 -49.16
CA SER A 299 2.49 -40.72 -48.92
C SER A 299 3.86 -40.67 -48.21
N LEU A 300 3.94 -41.40 -47.07
CA LEU A 300 5.10 -42.16 -46.50
C LEU A 300 6.18 -41.33 -45.76
N SER A 301 6.89 -41.80 -44.71
CA SER A 301 6.86 -43.01 -43.86
C SER A 301 7.89 -42.87 -42.73
N ASP A 302 7.69 -43.58 -41.63
CA ASP A 302 8.64 -43.86 -40.55
C ASP A 302 10.02 -44.40 -41.00
N ARG A 303 11.09 -44.05 -40.25
CA ARG A 303 12.02 -45.05 -39.65
C ARG A 303 13.06 -44.44 -38.68
N PRO A 304 13.50 -45.20 -37.64
CA PRO A 304 14.52 -44.80 -36.66
C PRO A 304 15.87 -45.56 -36.75
N SER A 305 16.81 -45.13 -35.89
CA SER A 305 17.99 -45.84 -35.32
C SER A 305 19.29 -45.95 -36.14
N THR A 306 20.41 -45.43 -35.60
CA THR A 306 21.55 -46.23 -35.03
C THR A 306 22.75 -45.35 -34.61
N SER A 307 23.32 -45.66 -33.42
CA SER A 307 24.64 -45.28 -32.85
C SER A 307 25.71 -46.33 -33.30
N PRO A 308 26.99 -46.48 -32.81
CA PRO A 308 27.85 -45.77 -31.82
C PRO A 308 29.39 -45.72 -32.16
N TYR A 309 30.24 -45.46 -31.12
CA TYR A 309 31.74 -45.53 -30.96
C TYR A 309 32.45 -44.15 -30.87
N SER A 310 33.32 -43.78 -29.91
CA SER A 310 34.06 -44.40 -28.77
C SER A 310 34.47 -43.26 -27.78
N GLU A 311 34.50 -43.41 -26.43
CA GLU A 311 35.62 -43.89 -25.57
C GLU A 311 36.97 -43.18 -25.88
N ASP A 312 37.79 -42.61 -24.98
CA ASP A 312 38.06 -42.77 -23.54
C ASP A 312 38.85 -41.55 -23.00
N GLY A 313 38.91 -41.35 -21.68
CA GLY A 313 39.85 -40.41 -21.07
C GLY A 313 39.69 -40.15 -19.57
N VAL A 314 39.94 -41.20 -18.78
CA VAL A 314 39.93 -41.28 -17.30
C VAL A 314 40.94 -40.34 -16.63
N GLY A 315 40.60 -39.79 -15.46
CA GLY A 315 41.48 -38.99 -14.61
C GLY A 315 40.95 -38.89 -13.17
N ASP A 316 41.25 -39.93 -12.41
CA ASP A 316 41.00 -40.22 -11.00
C ASP A 316 41.82 -39.31 -10.06
N TYR A 317 41.18 -38.72 -9.04
CA TYR A 317 41.78 -38.27 -7.77
C TYR A 317 40.67 -38.17 -6.71
N ASP A 318 40.47 -39.25 -5.96
CA ASP A 318 40.01 -39.21 -4.57
C ASP A 318 41.20 -38.87 -3.66
N ASP A 319 41.05 -37.93 -2.72
CA ASP A 319 41.57 -38.13 -1.35
C ASP A 319 40.85 -37.22 -0.35
N ASP A 320 40.54 -37.84 0.78
CA ASP A 320 39.81 -37.37 1.96
C ASP A 320 40.56 -36.28 2.74
N ALA A 321 39.84 -35.31 3.34
CA ALA A 321 40.06 -34.83 4.72
C ALA A 321 39.23 -33.58 5.10
N GLU A 322 38.22 -33.80 5.95
CA GLU A 322 37.89 -32.94 7.09
C GLU A 322 37.77 -33.87 8.32
N PRO A 323 37.80 -33.44 9.60
CA PRO A 323 37.90 -32.07 10.17
C PRO A 323 38.96 -31.95 11.29
N THR A 324 39.21 -30.75 11.85
CA THR A 324 39.39 -30.38 13.29
C THR A 324 40.31 -29.15 13.58
N PRO A 325 40.11 -28.45 14.73
CA PRO A 325 40.26 -27.00 14.88
C PRO A 325 41.49 -26.57 15.69
N THR A 326 41.97 -25.34 15.45
CA THR A 326 42.88 -24.60 16.35
C THR A 326 42.70 -23.10 16.08
N GLY A 327 42.10 -22.31 16.97
CA GLY A 327 42.79 -21.57 18.02
C GLY A 327 42.12 -20.20 18.25
N PRO A 328 42.31 -19.55 19.41
CA PRO A 328 41.31 -18.69 20.08
C PRO A 328 41.37 -17.18 19.74
N PRO A 329 40.32 -16.40 20.07
CA PRO A 329 40.28 -14.96 19.83
C PRO A 329 41.04 -14.17 20.92
N PRO A 330 41.61 -13.00 20.63
CA PRO A 330 42.10 -12.10 21.68
C PRO A 330 40.93 -11.41 22.39
N ARG A 331 40.87 -11.62 23.72
CA ARG A 331 39.95 -10.98 24.68
C ARG A 331 40.42 -9.56 25.07
N PRO A 332 39.51 -8.74 25.64
CA PRO A 332 39.73 -7.33 25.96
C PRO A 332 40.48 -7.15 27.28
N SER A 333 41.32 -6.12 27.37
CA SER A 333 41.94 -5.68 28.63
C SER A 333 41.03 -4.69 29.36
N ASN A 334 40.59 -5.07 30.55
CA ASN A 334 39.83 -4.25 31.47
C ASN A 334 40.75 -3.53 32.48
N ALA A 335 40.42 -2.26 32.74
CA ALA A 335 40.41 -1.60 34.06
C ALA A 335 41.76 -1.15 34.70
N PRO A 336 41.74 -0.44 35.85
CA PRO A 336 41.09 0.86 36.12
C PRO A 336 42.04 1.83 36.88
N LYS A 337 41.69 3.14 36.97
CA LYS A 337 42.14 3.97 38.10
C LYS A 337 41.02 4.88 38.63
N SER A 338 40.73 4.65 39.90
CA SER A 338 39.95 5.46 40.84
C SER A 338 40.69 6.76 41.19
N SER A 339 39.97 7.88 41.34
CA SER A 339 39.76 8.53 42.65
C SER A 339 39.14 9.93 42.52
N ARG A 340 38.15 10.20 43.41
CA ARG A 340 37.84 11.45 44.17
C ARG A 340 37.76 12.79 43.40
N SER A 341 36.89 13.75 43.67
CA SER A 341 35.94 14.06 44.75
C SER A 341 35.37 15.45 44.44
N ALA A 342 34.10 15.74 44.75
CA ALA A 342 33.66 16.96 45.45
C ALA A 342 32.13 17.11 45.41
N SER A 343 31.54 17.10 46.60
CA SER A 343 30.17 17.56 46.89
C SER A 343 30.08 19.09 46.77
N PRO A 344 28.89 19.67 46.53
CA PRO A 344 28.60 21.04 46.90
C PRO A 344 27.60 21.10 48.08
N SER A 345 27.91 21.92 49.08
CA SER A 345 26.98 22.49 50.06
C SER A 345 27.71 23.66 50.76
N PRO A 346 27.03 24.64 51.35
CA PRO A 346 25.58 24.85 51.47
C PRO A 346 25.03 25.99 50.59
#